data_AF-X1QYM8-F1
#
_entry.id   AF-X1QYM8-F1
#
_cell.length_a   1.000
_cell.length_b   1.000
_cell.length_c   1.000
_cell.angle_alpha   90.00
_cell.angle_beta   90.00
_cell.angle_gamma   90.00
#
_symmetry.space_group_name_H-M   'P 1'
#
loop_
_entity.id
_entity.type
_entity.pdbx_description
1 polymer ?
#
loop_
_entity_poly.entity_id
_entity_poly.type
_entity_poly.pdbx_seq_one_letter_code
_entity_poly.pdbx_strand_id
1 'polypeptide(L)'
;MNLLKEVAEKVNRPFEVKLAETREVINHHFWEFPDNNVAVAFSGGKDSEVVLYLCLQVNPDVPVVFNNTGVEYPETVKFVAMLAEQWALNLIVTHPEKNFWDCIEQYGFADGSKARASGSKAPCCYWLKEKPMLMAIRQNGWLGYFSGETASESW
;
A
#
# COMPACT_ATOMS: atom_id res chain seq x y z
N MET A 1 17.09 0.07 17.58
CA MET A 1 16.94 -0.16 16.13
C MET A 1 18.31 -0.06 15.48
N ASN A 2 18.73 -1.06 14.70
CA ASN A 2 19.97 -0.99 13.91
C ASN A 2 19.68 -0.28 12.58
N LEU A 3 19.37 1.01 12.65
CA LEU A 3 19.21 1.85 11.46
C LEU A 3 20.57 2.22 10.90
N LEU A 4 20.67 2.35 9.58
CA LEU A 4 21.76 3.09 8.94
C LEU A 4 21.80 4.50 9.55
N LYS A 5 23.00 5.04 9.76
CA LYS A 5 23.19 6.32 10.44
C LYS A 5 22.34 7.44 9.83
N GLU A 6 22.33 7.55 8.51
CA GLU A 6 21.55 8.53 7.76
C GLU A 6 20.02 8.37 7.94
N VAL A 7 19.54 7.14 8.09
CA VAL A 7 18.12 6.84 8.32
C VAL A 7 17.75 7.16 9.77
N ALA A 8 18.61 6.82 10.73
CA ALA A 8 18.43 7.17 12.13
C ALA A 8 18.36 8.69 12.31
N GLU A 9 19.23 9.44 11.63
CA GLU A 9 19.22 10.91 11.64
C GLU A 9 17.88 11.45 11.14
N LYS A 10 17.31 10.91 10.05
CA LYS A 10 15.99 11.32 9.53
C LYS A 10 14.85 10.96 10.48
N VAL A 11 14.81 9.72 10.98
CA VAL A 11 13.74 9.21 11.86
C VAL A 11 13.63 10.02 13.15
N ASN A 12 14.78 10.43 13.72
CA ASN A 12 14.87 11.14 14.99
C ASN A 12 14.63 12.66 14.89
N ARG A 13 14.32 13.20 13.70
CA ARG A 13 13.98 14.63 13.56
C ARG A 13 12.69 14.97 14.30
N PRO A 14 12.52 16.23 14.76
CA PRO A 14 11.28 16.68 15.37
C PRO A 14 10.07 16.39 14.49
N PHE A 15 8.94 16.07 15.12
CA PHE A 15 7.70 15.72 14.42
C PHE A 15 7.30 16.76 13.38
N GLU A 16 7.29 18.04 13.75
CA GLU A 16 6.90 19.15 12.85
C GLU A 16 7.75 19.20 11.58
N VAL A 17 9.03 18.89 11.69
CA VAL A 17 9.95 18.85 10.55
C VAL A 17 9.60 17.69 9.63
N LYS A 18 9.38 16.49 10.19
CA LYS A 18 9.00 15.30 9.41
C LYS A 18 7.64 15.49 8.72
N LEU A 19 6.69 16.13 9.41
CA LEU A 19 5.37 16.42 8.86
C LEU A 19 5.44 17.43 7.71
N ALA A 20 6.22 18.50 7.86
CA ALA A 20 6.43 19.48 6.81
C ALA A 20 7.05 18.84 5.55
N GLU A 21 8.10 18.04 5.72
CA GLU A 21 8.76 17.33 4.61
C GLU A 21 7.84 16.31 3.94
N THR A 22 7.03 15.59 4.72
CA THR A 22 6.04 14.65 4.17
C THR A 22 5.02 15.39 3.30
N ARG A 23 4.52 16.54 3.76
CA ARG A 23 3.61 17.39 2.98
C ARG A 23 4.27 17.92 1.73
N GLU A 24 5.53 18.32 1.78
CA GLU A 24 6.29 18.78 0.60
C GLU A 24 6.39 17.66 -0.45
N VAL A 25 6.74 16.44 -0.04
CA VAL A 25 6.81 15.27 -0.94
C VAL A 25 5.45 14.97 -1.56
N ILE A 26 4.37 15.00 -0.78
CA ILE A 26 3.00 14.77 -1.29
C ILE A 26 2.63 15.83 -2.33
N ASN A 27 2.81 17.11 -2.01
CA ASN A 27 2.50 18.21 -2.93
C ASN A 27 3.33 18.13 -4.22
N HIS A 28 4.63 17.81 -4.09
CA HIS A 28 5.51 17.66 -5.24
C HIS A 28 5.03 16.57 -6.20
N HIS A 29 4.67 15.39 -5.70
CA HIS A 29 4.23 14.28 -6.56
C HIS A 29 2.84 14.52 -7.15
N PHE A 30 1.93 15.18 -6.45
CA PHE A 30 0.66 15.60 -7.07
C PHE A 30 0.85 16.65 -8.17
N TRP A 31 1.86 17.52 -8.05
CA TRP A 31 2.22 18.46 -9.11
C TRP A 31 2.93 17.77 -10.29
N GLU A 32 3.85 16.85 -10.01
CA GLU A 32 4.63 16.12 -11.03
C GLU A 32 3.75 15.14 -11.82
N PHE A 33 2.78 14.51 -11.16
CA PHE A 33 1.87 13.53 -11.74
C PHE A 33 0.40 13.98 -11.62
N PRO A 34 -0.03 14.96 -12.43
CA PRO A 34 -1.39 15.50 -12.39
C PRO A 34 -2.43 14.48 -12.91
N ASP A 35 -3.70 14.88 -12.96
CA ASP A 35 -4.80 14.10 -13.57
C ASP A 35 -5.01 12.71 -12.96
N ASN A 36 -4.80 12.57 -11.65
CA ASN A 36 -4.94 11.30 -10.92
C ASN A 36 -4.02 10.17 -11.46
N ASN A 37 -2.86 10.54 -12.03
CA ASN A 37 -1.82 9.60 -12.43
C ASN A 37 -1.05 8.99 -11.24
N VAL A 38 -1.35 9.40 -10.01
CA VAL A 38 -0.88 8.77 -8.78
C VAL A 38 -2.05 8.29 -7.93
N ALA A 39 -1.87 7.16 -7.26
CA ALA A 39 -2.84 6.60 -6.33
C ALA A 39 -2.32 6.55 -4.89
N VAL A 40 -3.20 6.31 -3.93
CA VAL A 40 -2.83 5.98 -2.55
C VAL A 40 -3.09 4.51 -2.30
N ALA A 41 -2.05 3.74 -1.97
CA ALA A 41 -2.19 2.36 -1.54
C ALA A 41 -2.59 2.30 -0.06
N PHE A 42 -3.81 1.85 0.22
CA PHE A 42 -4.38 1.80 1.56
C PHE A 42 -4.68 0.36 1.97
N SER A 43 -3.97 -0.14 2.99
CA SER A 43 -4.12 -1.52 3.49
C SER A 43 -5.11 -1.65 4.66
N GLY A 44 -5.62 -0.53 5.18
CA GLY A 44 -6.32 -0.50 6.47
C GLY A 44 -5.38 -0.45 7.68
N GLY A 45 -4.06 -0.33 7.47
CA GLY A 45 -3.08 -0.16 8.54
C GLY A 45 -2.83 1.30 8.91
N LYS A 46 -2.41 1.54 10.16
CA LYS A 46 -2.24 2.90 10.72
C LYS A 46 -1.36 3.84 9.88
N ASP A 47 -0.27 3.34 9.30
CA ASP A 47 0.66 4.20 8.56
C ASP A 47 0.10 4.56 7.18
N SER A 48 -0.54 3.59 6.52
CA SER A 48 -1.25 3.83 5.27
C SER A 48 -2.46 4.77 5.45
N GLU A 49 -3.11 4.73 6.63
CA GLU A 49 -4.20 5.65 6.97
C GLU A 49 -3.70 7.09 7.14
N VAL A 50 -2.55 7.29 7.80
CA VAL A 50 -1.94 8.63 7.93
C VAL A 50 -1.54 9.19 6.56
N VAL A 51 -0.95 8.36 5.69
CA VAL A 51 -0.61 8.77 4.33
C VAL A 51 -1.86 9.12 3.53
N LEU A 52 -2.91 8.30 3.61
CA LEU A 52 -4.20 8.58 2.99
C LEU A 52 -4.78 9.91 3.46
N TYR A 53 -4.84 10.12 4.77
CA TYR A 53 -5.35 11.35 5.35
C TYR A 53 -4.60 12.58 4.84
N LEU A 54 -3.25 12.54 4.80
CA LEU A 54 -2.45 13.66 4.30
C LEU A 54 -2.62 13.89 2.79
N CYS A 55 -2.80 12.84 2.00
CA CYS A 55 -3.05 12.95 0.57
C CYS A 55 -4.41 13.59 0.27
N LEU A 56 -5.46 13.22 1.02
CA LEU A 56 -6.80 13.79 0.89
C LEU A 56 -6.85 15.29 1.22
N GLN A 57 -5.92 15.80 2.04
CA GLN A 57 -5.79 17.24 2.29
C GLN A 57 -5.32 18.03 1.05
N VAL A 58 -4.68 17.36 0.09
CA VAL A 58 -4.14 17.98 -1.14
C VAL A 58 -5.06 17.68 -2.33
N ASN A 59 -5.47 16.43 -2.50
CA ASN A 59 -6.39 15.99 -3.55
C ASN A 59 -7.49 15.09 -2.94
N PRO A 60 -8.69 15.64 -2.67
CA PRO A 60 -9.82 14.88 -2.13
C PRO A 60 -10.31 13.75 -3.05
N ASP A 61 -10.08 13.86 -4.37
CA ASP A 61 -10.56 12.90 -5.38
C ASP A 61 -9.48 11.87 -5.78
N VAL A 62 -8.34 11.86 -5.09
CA VAL A 62 -7.22 10.94 -5.40
C VAL A 62 -7.70 9.47 -5.39
N PRO A 63 -7.35 8.66 -6.41
CA PRO A 63 -7.67 7.25 -6.38
C PRO A 63 -7.03 6.55 -5.18
N VAL A 64 -7.83 5.79 -4.44
CA VAL A 64 -7.37 4.99 -3.30
C VAL A 64 -7.50 3.52 -3.68
N VAL A 65 -6.43 2.75 -3.57
CA VAL A 65 -6.44 1.33 -3.91
C VAL A 65 -6.32 0.46 -2.67
N PHE A 66 -7.31 -0.43 -2.49
CA PHE A 66 -7.26 -1.51 -1.52
C PHE A 66 -7.07 -2.85 -2.24
N ASN A 67 -5.90 -3.46 -2.03
CA ASN A 67 -5.54 -4.71 -2.67
C ASN A 67 -6.09 -5.91 -1.87
N ASN A 68 -7.36 -6.24 -2.08
CA ASN A 68 -8.04 -7.27 -1.32
C ASN A 68 -7.62 -8.67 -1.78
N THR A 69 -6.75 -9.31 -0.99
CA THR A 69 -6.20 -10.64 -1.28
C THR A 69 -7.20 -11.78 -1.10
N GLY A 70 -8.37 -11.52 -0.50
CA GLY A 70 -9.33 -12.54 -0.08
C GLY A 70 -8.94 -13.30 1.19
N VAL A 71 -7.79 -12.99 1.79
CA VAL A 71 -7.33 -13.56 3.08
C VAL A 71 -7.11 -12.49 4.15
N GLU A 72 -7.62 -11.28 3.92
CA GLU A 72 -7.64 -10.23 4.92
C GLU A 72 -8.54 -10.62 6.11
N TYR A 73 -8.24 -10.06 7.28
CA TYR A 73 -9.15 -10.16 8.40
C TYR A 73 -10.50 -9.50 8.04
N PRO A 74 -11.65 -10.11 8.39
CA PRO A 74 -12.96 -9.50 8.17
C PRO A 74 -13.09 -8.09 8.75
N GLU A 75 -12.41 -7.83 9.86
CA GLU A 75 -12.32 -6.53 10.52
C GLU A 75 -11.64 -5.49 9.63
N THR A 76 -10.55 -5.85 8.93
CA THR A 76 -9.85 -4.96 8.00
C THR A 76 -10.77 -4.58 6.84
N VAL A 77 -11.47 -5.56 6.25
CA VAL A 77 -12.40 -5.29 5.13
C VAL A 77 -13.54 -4.37 5.58
N LYS A 78 -14.11 -4.60 6.77
CA LYS A 78 -15.14 -3.72 7.34
C LYS A 78 -14.61 -2.32 7.62
N PHE A 79 -13.40 -2.20 8.15
CA PHE A 79 -12.77 -0.93 8.46
C PHE A 79 -12.52 -0.09 7.20
N VAL A 80 -11.95 -0.70 6.15
CA VAL A 80 -11.73 -0.03 4.86
C VAL A 80 -13.04 0.41 4.23
N ALA A 81 -14.08 -0.44 4.22
CA ALA A 81 -15.39 -0.09 3.69
C ALA A 81 -16.05 1.06 4.47
N MET A 82 -15.98 1.02 5.80
CA MET A 82 -16.48 2.08 6.68
C MET A 82 -15.77 3.42 6.40
N LEU A 83 -14.44 3.43 6.31
CA LEU A 83 -13.70 4.66 6.00
C LEU A 83 -14.01 5.17 4.58
N ALA A 84 -14.15 4.27 3.61
CA ALA A 84 -14.52 4.66 2.25
C ALA A 84 -15.87 5.39 2.19
N GLU A 85 -16.86 4.92 2.94
CA GLU A 85 -18.15 5.59 3.07
C GLU A 85 -18.03 6.92 3.83
N GLN A 86 -17.39 6.91 5.00
CA GLN A 86 -17.31 8.09 5.87
C GLN A 86 -16.51 9.23 5.27
N TRP A 87 -15.45 8.93 4.52
CA TRP A 87 -14.56 9.92 3.92
C TRP A 87 -14.83 10.12 2.42
N ALA A 88 -15.88 9.51 1.88
CA ALA A 88 -16.26 9.56 0.47
C ALA A 88 -15.07 9.26 -0.48
N LEU A 89 -14.31 8.20 -0.16
CA LEU A 89 -13.10 7.87 -0.91
C LEU A 89 -13.42 7.42 -2.33
N ASN A 90 -12.58 7.82 -3.28
CA ASN A 90 -12.50 7.21 -4.61
C ASN A 90 -11.81 5.83 -4.51
N LEU A 91 -12.49 4.88 -3.86
CA LEU A 91 -11.94 3.56 -3.54
C LEU A 91 -12.04 2.60 -4.74
N ILE A 92 -10.90 2.05 -5.11
CA ILE A 92 -10.72 0.96 -6.08
C ILE A 92 -10.30 -0.28 -5.31
N VAL A 93 -11.12 -1.32 -5.37
CA VAL A 93 -10.81 -2.62 -4.74
C VAL A 93 -10.35 -3.58 -5.81
N THR A 94 -9.13 -4.12 -5.66
CA THR A 94 -8.64 -5.18 -6.54
C THR A 94 -8.91 -6.54 -5.94
N HIS A 95 -9.16 -7.52 -6.80
CA HIS A 95 -9.41 -8.90 -6.40
C HIS A 95 -8.53 -9.85 -7.23
N PRO A 96 -8.09 -10.97 -6.64
CA PRO A 96 -7.27 -11.92 -7.35
C PRO A 96 -8.10 -12.81 -8.27
N GLU A 97 -7.54 -13.16 -9.42
CA GLU A 97 -8.12 -14.15 -10.35
C GLU A 97 -8.11 -15.57 -9.76
N LYS A 98 -7.13 -15.86 -8.90
CA LYS A 98 -7.02 -17.12 -8.15
C LYS A 98 -7.08 -16.80 -6.67
N ASN A 99 -7.96 -17.45 -5.94
CA ASN A 99 -8.02 -17.29 -4.49
C ASN A 99 -6.87 -18.06 -3.80
N PHE A 100 -6.76 -17.89 -2.49
CA PHE A 100 -5.71 -18.55 -1.70
C PHE A 100 -5.77 -20.09 -1.82
N TRP A 101 -6.96 -20.68 -1.78
CA TRP A 101 -7.14 -22.13 -1.87
C TRP A 101 -6.75 -22.68 -3.23
N ASP A 102 -7.06 -21.97 -4.32
CA ASP A 102 -6.61 -22.34 -5.67
C ASP A 102 -5.07 -22.37 -5.74
N CYS A 103 -4.41 -21.43 -5.06
CA CYS A 103 -2.95 -21.40 -4.99
C CYS A 103 -2.39 -22.58 -4.19
N ILE A 104 -3.04 -22.96 -3.10
CA ILE A 104 -2.64 -24.12 -2.29
C ILE A 104 -2.82 -25.43 -3.08
N GLU A 105 -3.94 -25.60 -3.76
CA GLU A 105 -4.20 -26.79 -4.56
C GLU A 105 -3.17 -26.93 -5.69
N GLN A 106 -2.81 -25.83 -6.35
CA GLN A 106 -1.91 -25.88 -7.49
C GLN A 106 -0.42 -25.90 -7.13
N TYR A 107 -0.01 -25.16 -6.09
CA TYR A 107 1.42 -24.93 -5.78
C TYR A 107 1.84 -25.43 -4.40
N GLY A 108 0.89 -25.90 -3.58
CA GLY A 108 1.11 -26.22 -2.18
C GLY A 108 1.21 -24.99 -1.28
N PHE A 109 1.34 -25.23 0.03
CA PHE A 109 1.61 -24.17 1.00
C PHE A 109 2.97 -23.52 0.76
N ALA A 110 3.01 -22.20 0.86
CA ALA A 110 4.24 -21.44 0.81
C ALA A 110 5.13 -21.82 2.02
N ASP A 111 6.22 -22.52 1.75
CA ASP A 111 7.26 -22.77 2.75
C ASP A 111 8.11 -21.50 2.89
N GLY A 112 7.82 -20.72 3.93
CA GLY A 112 8.52 -19.46 4.23
C GLY A 112 10.03 -19.62 4.45
N SER A 113 10.53 -20.83 4.74
CA SER A 113 11.96 -21.10 4.87
C SER A 113 12.65 -21.20 3.50
N LYS A 114 12.00 -21.83 2.51
CA LYS A 114 12.53 -22.01 1.15
C LYS A 114 12.43 -20.76 0.30
N ALA A 115 11.36 -19.97 0.46
CA ALA A 115 11.19 -18.70 -0.26
C ALA A 115 12.31 -17.71 0.10
N ARG A 116 12.64 -17.59 1.40
CA ARG A 116 13.73 -16.72 1.88
C ARG A 116 15.12 -17.19 1.45
N ALA A 117 15.36 -18.49 1.45
CA ALA A 117 16.66 -19.07 1.09
C ALA A 117 16.98 -18.99 -0.41
N SER A 118 15.96 -19.09 -1.26
CA SER A 118 16.12 -19.10 -2.72
C SER A 118 15.93 -17.73 -3.38
N GLY A 119 15.47 -16.73 -2.62
CA GLY A 119 15.00 -15.45 -3.18
C GLY A 119 13.76 -15.58 -4.08
N SER A 120 13.19 -16.79 -4.20
CA SER A 120 12.00 -17.03 -5.01
C SER A 120 10.74 -16.63 -4.25
N LYS A 121 9.90 -15.84 -4.91
CA LYS A 121 8.64 -15.37 -4.33
C LYS A 121 7.60 -16.49 -4.41
N ALA A 122 6.86 -16.69 -3.31
CA ALA A 122 5.81 -17.71 -3.28
C ALA A 122 4.76 -17.40 -4.37
N PRO A 123 4.28 -18.41 -5.13
CA PRO A 123 3.29 -18.20 -6.18
C PRO A 123 2.03 -17.48 -5.70
N CYS A 124 1.59 -17.72 -4.46
CA CYS A 124 0.44 -17.02 -3.88
C CYS A 124 0.65 -15.51 -3.78
N CYS A 125 1.87 -15.00 -3.54
CA CYS A 125 2.12 -13.57 -3.52
C CYS A 125 1.90 -12.93 -4.90
N TYR A 126 2.28 -13.64 -5.97
CA TYR A 126 2.05 -13.16 -7.33
C TYR A 126 0.54 -13.08 -7.62
N TRP A 127 -0.19 -14.17 -7.38
CA TRP A 127 -1.61 -14.25 -7.71
C TRP A 127 -2.50 -13.36 -6.83
N LEU A 128 -2.18 -13.28 -5.55
CA LEU A 128 -3.02 -12.57 -4.58
C LEU A 128 -2.70 -11.08 -4.47
N LYS A 129 -1.44 -10.67 -4.71
CA LYS A 129 -0.99 -9.29 -4.46
C LYS A 129 -0.50 -8.60 -5.71
N GLU A 130 0.47 -9.17 -6.41
CA GLU A 130 1.15 -8.48 -7.50
C GLU A 130 0.29 -8.37 -8.75
N LYS A 131 -0.28 -9.49 -9.21
CA LYS A 131 -1.06 -9.51 -10.45
C LYS A 131 -2.26 -8.57 -10.38
N PRO A 132 -3.08 -8.55 -9.31
CA PRO A 132 -4.22 -7.63 -9.21
C PRO A 132 -3.78 -6.16 -9.21
N MET A 133 -2.71 -5.83 -8.47
CA MET A 133 -2.18 -4.47 -8.43
C MET A 133 -1.59 -4.04 -9.77
N LEU A 134 -0.84 -4.91 -10.46
CA LEU A 134 -0.29 -4.64 -11.79
C LEU A 134 -1.40 -4.38 -12.81
N MET A 135 -2.50 -5.12 -12.73
CA MET A 135 -3.67 -4.88 -13.59
C MET A 135 -4.32 -3.53 -13.27
N ALA A 136 -4.50 -3.19 -12.00
CA ALA A 136 -5.05 -1.90 -11.59
C ALA A 136 -4.18 -0.72 -12.05
N ILE A 137 -2.85 -0.81 -11.88
CA ILE A 137 -1.90 0.20 -12.38
C ILE A 137 -2.09 0.40 -13.89
N ARG A 138 -2.13 -0.69 -14.67
CA ARG A 138 -2.28 -0.62 -16.13
C ARG A 138 -3.63 -0.07 -16.57
N GLN A 139 -4.71 -0.46 -15.89
CA GLN A 139 -6.07 -0.03 -16.23
C GLN A 139 -6.31 1.45 -15.94
N ASN A 140 -5.70 1.97 -14.87
CA ASN A 140 -5.88 3.36 -14.44
C ASN A 140 -4.76 4.29 -14.95
N GLY A 141 -3.71 3.76 -15.58
CA GLY A 141 -2.60 4.56 -16.09
C GLY A 141 -1.71 5.18 -15.00
N TRP A 142 -1.69 4.58 -13.80
CA TRP A 142 -0.90 5.13 -12.70
C TRP A 142 0.60 5.06 -12.97
N LEU A 143 1.28 6.18 -12.74
CA LEU A 143 2.73 6.34 -12.86
C LEU A 143 3.45 6.21 -11.51
N GLY A 144 2.71 6.35 -10.41
CA GLY A 144 3.21 6.15 -9.05
C GLY A 144 2.10 5.91 -8.04
N TYR A 145 2.48 5.57 -6.81
CA TYR A 145 1.54 5.52 -5.70
C TYR A 145 2.23 5.90 -4.39
N PHE A 146 1.45 6.48 -3.47
CA PHE A 146 1.87 6.69 -2.09
C PHE A 146 1.61 5.42 -1.27
N SER A 147 2.55 5.04 -0.40
CA SER A 147 2.45 3.88 0.48
C SER A 147 2.82 4.23 1.92
N GLY A 148 2.29 3.48 2.88
CA GLY A 148 2.54 3.65 4.32
C GLY A 148 3.83 3.05 4.86
N GLU A 149 4.76 2.61 4.00
CA GLU A 149 6.01 1.97 4.44
C GLU A 149 6.88 2.93 5.25
N THR A 150 7.45 2.45 6.36
CA THR A 150 8.35 3.25 7.19
C THR A 150 9.68 2.56 7.38
N ALA A 151 10.75 3.35 7.46
CA ALA A 151 12.09 2.81 7.74
C ALA A 151 12.20 2.12 9.12
N SER A 152 11.18 2.29 9.97
CA SER A 152 11.07 1.64 11.28
C SER A 152 10.39 0.27 11.28
N GLU A 153 9.91 -0.23 10.14
CA GLU A 153 9.21 -1.51 10.06
C GLU A 153 10.14 -2.72 9.99
N SER A 154 9.63 -3.86 10.48
CA SER A 154 10.20 -5.22 10.40
C SER A 154 11.66 -5.37 10.88
N TRP A 155 11.81 -5.72 12.17
CA TRP A 155 13.05 -6.16 12.81
C TRP A 155 13.24 -7.68 12.81
#